data_AF-A0A6I9N977-F1
#
_entry.id   AF-A0A6I9N977-F1
#
_cell.length_a   1.000
_cell.length_b   1.000
_cell.length_c   1.000
_cell.angle_alpha   90.00
_cell.angle_beta   90.00
_cell.angle_gamma   90.00
#
_symmetry.space_group_name_H-M   'P 1'
#
loop_
_entity.id
_entity.type
_entity.pdbx_description
1 polymer ?
#
loop_
_entity_poly.entity_id
_entity_poly.type
_entity_poly.pdbx_seq_one_letter_code
_entity_poly.pdbx_strand_id
1 'polypeptide(L)'
;MVYLLITFFLFVCHFTGFPLDKAVEYAKLRNPLLLNDLNMQYFIQDRREVYRILKEEGIDLPRYGVLNRDPDNPEECNLVEGEDHVEVNGEVFPKPFVEKPVCAEDHNVYIYYPSSAGGGSQRLFRK
;
A
#
# COMPACT_ATOMS: atom_id res chain seq x y z
N MET A 1 -22.39 -43.40 13.14
CA MET A 1 -22.49 -42.47 12.00
C MET A 1 -21.36 -41.46 12.12
N VAL A 2 -20.38 -41.51 11.23
CA VAL A 2 -19.36 -40.45 11.12
C VAL A 2 -19.94 -39.42 10.16
N TYR A 3 -20.37 -38.27 10.67
CA TYR A 3 -20.75 -37.15 9.82
C TYR A 3 -19.46 -36.53 9.28
N LEU A 4 -19.17 -36.76 8.00
CA LEU A 4 -18.14 -36.01 7.30
C LEU A 4 -18.72 -34.63 6.99
N LEU A 5 -18.53 -33.67 7.90
CA LEU A 5 -18.81 -32.26 7.63
C LEU A 5 -17.71 -31.75 6.68
N ILE A 6 -17.92 -31.90 5.37
CA ILE A 6 -17.11 -31.21 4.37
C ILE A 6 -17.64 -29.78 4.30
N THR A 7 -17.14 -28.91 5.17
CA THR A 7 -17.40 -27.47 5.06
C THR A 7 -16.54 -26.95 3.90
N PHE A 8 -17.16 -26.46 2.83
CA PHE A 8 -16.46 -25.82 1.73
C PHE A 8 -15.99 -24.43 2.18
N PHE A 9 -14.68 -24.25 2.24
CA PHE A 9 -14.04 -22.96 2.52
C PHE A 9 -13.55 -22.32 1.21
N LEU A 10 -13.69 -21.01 1.09
CA LEU A 10 -13.01 -20.25 0.05
C LEU A 10 -11.79 -19.54 0.65
N PHE A 11 -10.62 -19.88 0.12
CA PHE A 11 -9.36 -19.25 0.44
C PHE A 11 -8.84 -18.52 -0.80
N VAL A 12 -8.66 -17.20 -0.67
CA VAL A 12 -8.06 -16.36 -1.71
C VAL A 12 -6.88 -15.62 -1.08
N CYS A 13 -5.72 -15.75 -1.73
CA CYS A 13 -4.56 -14.92 -1.50
C CYS A 13 -4.38 -13.97 -2.67
N HIS A 14 -3.93 -12.76 -2.37
CA HIS A 14 -3.62 -11.78 -3.39
C HIS A 14 -2.34 -12.18 -4.15
N PHE A 15 -2.43 -12.17 -5.48
CA PHE A 15 -1.33 -12.33 -6.42
C PHE A 15 -1.57 -11.43 -7.63
N THR A 16 -0.50 -10.93 -8.23
CA THR A 16 -0.56 -10.09 -9.42
C THR A 16 -1.28 -10.81 -10.55
N GLY A 17 -2.31 -10.19 -11.12
CA GLY A 17 -3.14 -10.76 -12.19
C GLY A 17 -4.28 -11.67 -11.71
N PHE A 18 -4.51 -11.82 -10.40
CA PHE A 18 -5.66 -12.58 -9.89
C PHE A 18 -6.98 -11.82 -10.13
N PRO A 19 -8.01 -12.44 -10.73
CA PRO A 19 -9.28 -11.77 -11.01
C PRO A 19 -10.16 -11.70 -9.75
N LEU A 20 -9.88 -10.74 -8.87
CA LEU A 20 -10.58 -10.57 -7.60
C LEU A 20 -12.09 -10.36 -7.78
N ASP A 21 -12.51 -9.64 -8.82
CA ASP A 21 -13.93 -9.43 -9.15
C ASP A 21 -14.67 -10.75 -9.33
N LYS A 22 -14.06 -11.71 -10.06
CA LYS A 22 -14.65 -13.04 -10.28
C LYS A 22 -14.73 -13.84 -8.98
N ALA A 23 -13.75 -13.69 -8.09
CA ALA A 23 -13.79 -14.34 -6.79
C ALA A 23 -14.92 -13.79 -5.92
N VAL A 24 -15.13 -12.46 -5.96
CA VAL A 24 -16.26 -11.80 -5.27
C VAL A 24 -17.60 -12.25 -5.86
N GLU A 25 -17.74 -12.32 -7.19
CA GLU A 25 -18.94 -12.84 -7.86
C GLU A 25 -19.22 -14.29 -7.48
N TYR A 26 -18.19 -15.14 -7.47
CA TYR A 26 -18.31 -16.53 -7.04
C TYR A 26 -18.75 -16.63 -5.58
N ALA A 27 -18.16 -15.83 -4.69
CA ALA A 27 -18.54 -15.79 -3.28
C ALA A 27 -20.00 -15.37 -3.10
N LYS A 28 -20.47 -14.36 -3.85
CA LYS A 28 -21.88 -13.94 -3.84
C LYS A 28 -22.82 -15.04 -4.36
N LEU A 29 -22.43 -15.74 -5.42
CA LEU A 29 -23.24 -16.79 -6.03
C LEU A 29 -23.37 -18.04 -5.16
N ARG A 30 -22.28 -18.43 -4.50
CA ARG A 30 -22.19 -19.71 -3.76
C ARG A 30 -22.29 -19.55 -2.25
N ASN A 31 -22.18 -18.33 -1.73
CA ASN A 31 -22.15 -17.99 -0.31
C ASN A 31 -21.29 -18.97 0.53
N PRO A 32 -20.03 -19.26 0.12
CA PRO A 32 -19.17 -20.15 0.88
C PRO A 32 -18.73 -19.47 2.18
N LEU A 33 -18.21 -20.25 3.13
CA LEU A 33 -17.54 -19.67 4.29
C LEU A 33 -16.19 -19.07 3.84
N LEU A 34 -16.06 -17.76 3.97
CA LEU A 34 -14.85 -17.01 3.61
C LEU A 34 -13.85 -17.06 4.77
N LEU A 35 -12.63 -17.54 4.50
CA LEU A 35 -11.54 -17.47 5.50
C LEU A 35 -10.95 -16.05 5.60
N ASN A 36 -10.84 -15.38 4.45
CA ASN A 36 -10.40 -13.99 4.34
C ASN A 36 -11.51 -13.16 3.69
N ASP A 37 -11.70 -11.93 4.16
CA ASP A 37 -12.60 -11.00 3.47
C ASP A 37 -12.03 -10.64 2.09
N LEU A 38 -12.84 -10.80 1.05
CA LEU A 38 -12.42 -10.55 -0.33
C LEU A 38 -12.40 -9.05 -0.67
N ASN A 39 -13.31 -8.25 -0.10
CA ASN A 39 -13.38 -6.82 -0.38
C ASN A 39 -12.21 -6.07 0.29
N MET A 40 -11.79 -6.52 1.48
CA MET A 40 -10.60 -5.99 2.15
C MET A 40 -9.32 -6.13 1.30
N GLN A 41 -9.28 -7.08 0.35
CA GLN A 41 -8.14 -7.24 -0.53
C GLN A 41 -7.96 -6.09 -1.54
N TYR A 42 -9.01 -5.32 -1.86
CA TYR A 42 -8.87 -4.10 -2.66
C TYR A 42 -8.17 -3.00 -1.85
N PHE A 43 -8.53 -2.84 -0.58
CA PHE A 43 -7.91 -1.84 0.30
C PHE A 43 -6.43 -2.13 0.56
N ILE A 44 -6.04 -3.40 0.66
CA ILE A 44 -4.64 -3.79 0.88
C ILE A 44 -3.74 -3.44 -0.34
N GLN A 45 -4.32 -3.28 -1.53
CA GLN A 45 -3.56 -2.89 -2.74
C GLN A 45 -3.17 -1.41 -2.76
N ASP A 46 -3.84 -0.55 -1.98
CA ASP A 46 -3.54 0.87 -1.87
C ASP A 46 -2.90 1.17 -0.51
N ARG A 47 -1.63 1.61 -0.50
CA ARG A 47 -0.93 1.93 0.74
C ARG A 47 -1.60 3.05 1.54
N ARG A 48 -2.32 3.96 0.88
CA ARG A 48 -3.06 5.05 1.54
C ARG A 48 -4.21 4.50 2.36
N GLU A 49 -4.96 3.56 1.80
CA GLU A 49 -6.06 2.90 2.48
C GLU A 49 -5.57 2.04 3.63
N VAL A 50 -4.47 1.30 3.44
CA VAL A 50 -3.84 0.55 4.53
C VAL A 50 -3.46 1.47 5.69
N TYR A 51 -2.79 2.60 5.41
CA TYR A 51 -2.37 3.54 6.44
C TYR A 51 -3.56 4.22 7.11
N ARG A 52 -4.64 4.51 6.36
CA ARG A 52 -5.90 5.03 6.91
C ARG A 52 -6.51 4.07 7.91
N ILE A 53 -6.67 2.79 7.55
CA ILE A 53 -7.23 1.75 8.43
C ILE A 53 -6.35 1.58 9.68
N LEU A 54 -5.03 1.48 9.51
CA LEU A 54 -4.11 1.34 10.65
C LEU A 54 -4.21 2.54 11.62
N LYS A 55 -4.36 3.76 11.10
CA LYS A 55 -4.55 4.97 11.90
C LYS A 55 -5.90 4.99 12.63
N GLU A 56 -6.97 4.56 11.97
CA GLU A 56 -8.33 4.45 12.55
C GLU A 56 -8.38 3.44 13.70
N GLU A 57 -7.67 2.33 13.57
CA GLU A 57 -7.53 1.30 14.61
C GLU A 57 -6.54 1.69 15.74
N GLY A 58 -5.95 2.89 15.68
CA GLY A 58 -5.02 3.39 16.69
C GLY A 58 -3.67 2.66 16.71
N ILE A 59 -3.26 2.07 15.59
CA ILE A 59 -1.94 1.45 15.44
C ILE A 59 -0.92 2.54 15.09
N ASP A 60 0.18 2.59 15.85
CA ASP A 60 1.25 3.56 15.62
C ASP A 60 1.90 3.37 14.24
N LEU A 61 2.03 4.48 13.52
CA LEU A 61 2.63 4.53 12.18
C LEU A 61 3.77 5.57 12.15
N PRO A 62 4.79 5.36 11.31
CA PRO A 62 5.75 6.42 10.99
C PRO A 62 5.02 7.63 10.41
N ARG A 63 5.49 8.84 10.73
CA ARG A 63 4.99 10.07 10.11
C ARG A 63 5.11 9.96 8.59
N TYR A 64 4.01 10.22 7.88
CA TYR A 64 3.93 10.07 6.43
C TYR A 64 3.15 11.22 5.80
N GLY A 65 3.54 11.60 4.59
CA GLY A 65 2.80 12.52 3.72
C GLY A 65 2.36 11.80 2.46
N VAL A 66 1.17 12.13 1.94
CA VAL A 66 0.68 11.58 0.67
C VAL A 66 0.81 12.64 -0.41
N LEU A 67 1.64 12.37 -1.41
CA LEU A 67 1.77 13.21 -2.59
C LEU A 67 0.97 12.58 -3.74
N ASN A 68 -0.18 13.18 -4.07
CA ASN A 68 -0.92 12.82 -5.27
C ASN A 68 -0.43 13.73 -6.41
N ARG A 69 0.15 13.14 -7.46
CA ARG A 69 0.51 13.87 -8.68
C ARG A 69 -0.56 13.61 -9.73
N ASP A 70 -1.10 14.69 -10.30
CA ASP A 70 -1.98 14.58 -11.46
C ASP A 70 -1.11 14.21 -12.68
N PRO A 71 -1.40 13.12 -13.41
CA PRO A 71 -0.64 12.76 -14.60
C PRO A 71 -0.73 13.82 -15.71
N ASP A 72 -1.81 14.60 -15.77
CA ASP A 72 -1.98 15.64 -16.78
C ASP A 72 -1.27 16.95 -16.37
N ASN A 73 -1.14 17.20 -15.05
CA ASN A 73 -0.48 18.38 -14.48
C ASN A 73 0.52 18.00 -13.37
N PRO A 74 1.67 17.38 -13.73
CA PRO A 74 2.61 16.85 -12.73
C PRO A 74 3.27 17.94 -11.86
N GLU A 75 3.37 19.16 -12.39
CA GLU A 75 4.00 20.33 -11.73
C GLU A 75 3.10 21.00 -10.68
N GLU A 76 1.78 20.73 -10.67
CA GLU A 76 0.85 21.33 -9.71
C GLU A 76 0.85 20.64 -8.33
N CYS A 77 1.75 19.68 -8.12
CA CYS A 77 1.82 18.97 -6.84
C CYS A 77 2.54 19.82 -5.77
N ASN A 78 2.03 19.77 -4.53
CA ASN A 78 2.60 20.49 -3.38
C ASN A 78 3.85 19.77 -2.85
N LEU A 79 4.89 19.65 -3.68
CA LEU A 79 6.18 19.08 -3.36
C LEU A 79 7.28 20.14 -3.53
N VAL A 80 8.00 20.42 -2.45
CA VAL A 80 9.22 21.24 -2.50
C VAL A 80 10.42 20.36 -2.13
N GLU A 81 11.40 20.25 -3.02
CA GLU A 81 12.62 19.49 -2.78
C GLU A 81 13.75 20.41 -2.31
N GLY A 82 14.25 20.17 -1.11
CA GLY A 82 15.46 20.80 -0.58
C GLY A 82 16.67 19.86 -0.66
N GLU A 83 17.85 20.38 -0.29
CA GLU A 83 19.09 19.58 -0.32
C GLU A 83 19.03 18.37 0.63
N ASP A 84 18.52 18.57 1.86
CA ASP A 84 18.48 17.56 2.92
C ASP A 84 17.07 17.32 3.50
N HIS A 85 16.03 17.75 2.79
CA HIS A 85 14.63 17.52 3.18
C HIS A 85 13.70 17.60 1.96
N VAL A 86 12.46 17.13 2.13
CA VAL A 86 11.35 17.40 1.22
C VAL A 86 10.18 17.97 2.00
N GLU A 87 9.40 18.85 1.40
CA GLU A 87 8.15 19.36 1.94
C GLU A 87 6.99 18.79 1.13
N VAL A 88 6.07 18.09 1.79
CA VAL A 88 4.89 17.49 1.16
C VAL A 88 3.65 18.07 1.81
N ASN A 89 2.85 18.80 1.05
CA ASN A 89 1.64 19.48 1.55
C ASN A 89 1.89 20.38 2.79
N GLY A 90 3.04 21.07 2.85
CA GLY A 90 3.41 21.92 3.99
C GLY A 90 4.12 21.20 5.14
N GLU A 91 4.24 19.86 5.10
CA GLU A 91 4.96 19.09 6.11
C GLU A 91 6.39 18.79 5.67
N VAL A 92 7.37 19.10 6.52
CA VAL A 92 8.80 18.92 6.24
C VAL A 92 9.29 17.54 6.70
N PHE A 93 9.90 16.80 5.78
CA PHE A 93 10.52 15.49 5.98
C PHE A 93 12.04 15.58 5.75
N PRO A 94 12.86 15.64 6.81
CA PRO A 94 14.31 15.64 6.67
C PRO A 94 14.82 14.26 6.22
N LYS A 95 15.95 14.24 5.51
CA LYS A 95 16.66 13.00 5.20
C LYS A 95 17.26 12.40 6.49
N PRO A 96 17.21 11.07 6.70
CA PRO A 96 16.71 10.09 5.75
C PRO A 96 15.18 9.93 5.76
N PHE A 97 14.59 9.84 4.57
CA PHE A 97 13.17 9.54 4.39
C PHE A 97 12.96 8.42 3.36
N VAL A 98 11.78 7.80 3.40
CA VAL A 98 11.40 6.68 2.53
C VAL A 98 10.28 7.13 1.60
N GLU A 99 10.48 6.97 0.30
CA GLU A 99 9.45 7.15 -0.72
C GLU A 99 8.92 5.77 -1.13
N LYS A 100 7.59 5.63 -1.12
CA LYS A 100 6.90 4.41 -1.52
C LYS A 100 5.85 4.75 -2.56
N PRO A 101 5.74 3.97 -3.67
CA PRO A 101 4.62 4.07 -4.57
C PRO A 101 3.30 3.84 -3.83
N VAL A 102 2.24 4.53 -4.25
CA VAL A 102 0.89 4.36 -3.69
C VAL A 102 0.40 2.92 -3.88
N CYS A 103 0.71 2.32 -5.03
CA CYS A 103 0.43 0.93 -5.30
C CYS A 103 1.25 0.01 -4.36
N ALA A 104 0.57 -0.83 -3.60
CA ALA A 104 1.21 -1.76 -2.67
C ALA A 104 1.96 -2.91 -3.38
N GLU A 105 1.53 -3.26 -4.59
CA GLU A 105 2.19 -4.23 -5.48
C GLU A 105 3.49 -3.67 -6.07
N ASP A 106 3.60 -2.35 -6.21
CA ASP A 106 4.84 -1.72 -6.63
C ASP A 106 5.82 -1.70 -5.46
N HIS A 107 6.89 -2.48 -5.64
CA HIS A 107 7.96 -2.69 -4.67
C HIS A 107 9.17 -1.78 -4.90
N ASN A 108 9.10 -0.81 -5.82
CA ASN A 108 10.14 0.19 -6.05
C ASN A 108 10.16 1.22 -4.91
N VAL A 109 10.76 0.84 -3.79
CA VAL A 109 10.87 1.71 -2.61
C VAL A 109 12.21 2.39 -2.61
N TYR A 110 12.21 3.71 -2.41
CA TYR A 110 13.42 4.53 -2.39
C TYR A 110 13.69 5.03 -0.97
N ILE A 111 14.95 5.01 -0.57
CA ILE A 111 15.43 5.60 0.68
C ILE A 111 16.44 6.69 0.31
N TYR A 112 16.19 7.91 0.76
CA TYR A 112 17.07 9.05 0.50
C TYR A 112 17.95 9.31 1.71
N TYR A 113 19.26 9.48 1.51
CA TYR A 113 20.22 9.71 2.59
C TYR A 113 20.64 11.18 2.67
N PRO A 114 20.91 11.71 3.87
CA PRO A 114 21.36 13.09 4.02
C PRO A 114 22.77 13.27 3.45
N SER A 115 23.09 14.48 3.01
CA SER A 115 24.42 14.87 2.51
C SER A 115 25.52 14.59 3.53
N SER A 116 25.22 14.71 4.83
CA SER A 116 26.14 14.37 5.93
C SER A 116 26.58 12.89 5.95
N ALA A 117 25.79 12.00 5.35
CA ALA A 117 26.07 10.57 5.24
C ALA A 117 26.60 10.17 3.85
N GLY A 118 27.00 11.14 3.02
CA GLY A 118 27.45 10.92 1.64
C GLY A 118 26.33 11.04 0.60
N GLY A 119 25.10 11.37 1.01
CA GLY A 119 23.97 11.60 0.11
C GLY A 119 23.54 10.37 -0.68
N GLY A 120 22.85 10.62 -1.80
CA GLY A 120 22.36 9.57 -2.69
C GLY A 120 21.07 8.89 -2.22
N SER A 121 20.75 7.76 -2.87
CA SER A 121 19.53 7.01 -2.62
C SER A 121 19.75 5.51 -2.73
N GLN A 122 19.12 4.72 -1.86
CA GLN A 122 19.02 3.28 -2.01
C GLN A 122 17.70 2.90 -2.66
N ARG A 123 17.76 2.08 -3.71
CA ARG A 123 16.61 1.58 -4.47
C ARG A 123 16.36 0.13 -4.07
N LEU A 124 15.26 -0.11 -3.38
CA LEU A 124 14.82 -1.46 -3.03
C LEU A 124 13.94 -1.97 -4.18
N PHE A 125 14.18 -3.20 -4.59
CA PHE A 125 13.35 -3.91 -5.56
C PHE A 125 13.15 -5.34 -5.07
N ARG A 126 12.02 -5.93 -5.42
CA ARG A 126 11.73 -7.34 -5.18
C ARG A 126 12.20 -8.14 -6.41
N LYS A 127 13.00 -9.19 -6.20
CA LYS A 127 13.32 -10.20 -7.22
C LYS A 127 12.17 -11.20 -7.35
#